data_AF-A0A9N9BBE8-F1
#
_entry.id   AF-A0A9N9BBE8-F1
#
_cell.length_a   1.000
_cell.length_b   1.000
_cell.length_c   1.000
_cell.angle_alpha   90.00
_cell.angle_beta   90.00
_cell.angle_gamma   90.00
#
_symmetry.space_group_name_H-M   'P 1'
#
loop_
_entity.id
_entity.type
_entity.pdbx_description
1 polymer ?
#
loop_
_entity_poly.entity_id
_entity_poly.type
_entity_poly.pdbx_seq_one_letter_code
_entity_poly.pdbx_strand_id
1 'polypeptide(L)'
;MSNSISTSRFTCTLCTRSRSYKTKCGLQRHETIKHKEHNILPSHILPLPNYELDHVKKVIVWEIQKRLKKHHRTVGNQVFSLHCSENAFVGIFGKYLTRYSPCGNFYQCHFSGDNSYNILTNIFNDAMWGERDYGNGQLSWVKLVDEMNCNSRTELYIE
;
A
#
# COMPACT_ATOMS: atom_id res chain seq x y z
N MET A 1 0.80 26.17 43.93
CA MET A 1 0.60 26.40 42.49
C MET A 1 0.58 25.04 41.79
N SER A 2 -0.59 24.56 41.40
CA SER A 2 -0.78 23.26 40.76
C SER A 2 -0.40 23.33 39.28
N ASN A 3 0.70 22.67 38.90
CA ASN A 3 1.08 22.45 37.51
C ASN A 3 0.04 21.56 36.82
N SER A 4 -0.87 22.16 36.07
CA SER A 4 -1.74 21.42 35.14
C SER A 4 -0.90 20.97 33.96
N ILE A 5 -0.32 19.76 34.05
CA ILE A 5 0.20 19.06 32.88
C ILE A 5 -1.01 18.81 31.97
N SER A 6 -1.19 19.66 30.96
CA SER A 6 -2.12 19.41 29.87
C SER A 6 -1.63 18.16 29.15
N THR A 7 -2.14 17.00 29.55
CA THR A 7 -1.90 15.75 28.83
C THR A 7 -2.53 15.92 27.45
N SER A 8 -1.71 16.15 26.43
CA SER A 8 -2.18 16.23 25.05
C SER A 8 -2.94 14.94 24.73
N ARG A 9 -4.22 15.08 24.38
CA ARG A 9 -5.05 13.94 23.95
C ARG A 9 -5.01 13.83 22.43
N PHE A 10 -5.05 12.60 21.95
CA PHE A 10 -5.12 12.30 20.53
C PHE A 10 -6.58 12.18 20.11
N THR A 11 -7.02 12.97 19.15
CA THR A 11 -8.42 13.01 18.72
C THR A 11 -8.59 12.33 17.38
N CYS A 12 -9.63 11.51 17.24
CA CYS A 12 -10.03 10.94 15.96
C CYS A 12 -10.74 12.00 15.12
N THR A 13 -10.21 12.29 13.93
CA THR A 13 -10.79 13.23 12.97
C THR A 13 -11.89 12.60 12.10
N LEU A 14 -12.00 11.28 12.10
CA LEU A 14 -12.98 10.53 11.29
C LEU A 14 -14.33 10.32 11.99
N CYS A 15 -14.39 10.49 13.31
CA CYS A 15 -15.63 10.37 14.06
C CYS A 15 -16.43 11.67 14.03
N THR A 16 -17.75 11.58 13.84
CA THR A 16 -18.67 12.73 13.94
C THR A 16 -18.70 13.35 15.35
N ARG A 17 -18.50 12.54 16.38
CA ARG A 17 -18.27 13.01 17.75
C ARG A 17 -16.79 12.88 18.08
N SER A 18 -16.17 13.97 18.53
CA SER A 18 -14.76 14.00 18.91
C SER A 18 -14.44 12.92 19.95
N ARG A 19 -13.78 11.84 19.51
CA ARG A 19 -13.28 10.76 20.36
C ARG A 19 -11.82 11.05 20.66
N SER A 20 -11.49 11.24 21.93
CA SER A 20 -10.13 11.52 22.38
C SER A 20 -9.55 10.34 23.16
N TYR A 21 -8.25 10.11 22.97
CA TYR A 21 -7.50 8.99 23.52
C TYR A 21 -6.27 9.49 24.26
N LYS A 22 -5.89 8.78 25.32
CA LYS A 22 -4.69 9.08 26.10
C LYS A 22 -3.40 8.82 25.32
N THR A 23 -3.43 7.92 24.33
CA THR A 23 -2.25 7.46 23.58
C THR A 23 -2.55 7.37 22.08
N LYS A 24 -1.52 7.55 21.25
CA LYS A 24 -1.59 7.35 19.80
C LYS A 24 -2.00 5.92 19.44
N CYS A 25 -1.46 4.92 20.13
CA CYS A 25 -1.85 3.51 19.92
C CYS A 25 -3.34 3.26 20.20
N GLY A 26 -3.91 3.94 21.21
CA GLY A 26 -5.34 3.87 21.50
C GLY A 26 -6.19 4.44 20.37
N LEU A 27 -5.78 5.58 19.81
CA LEU A 27 -6.42 6.18 18.63
C LEU A 27 -6.29 5.27 17.40
N GLN A 28 -5.09 4.75 17.12
CA GLN A 28 -4.86 3.88 15.97
C GLN A 28 -5.69 2.58 16.06
N ARG A 29 -5.75 1.94 17.24
CA ARG A 29 -6.63 0.77 17.46
C ARG A 29 -8.09 1.13 17.20
N HIS A 30 -8.54 2.31 17.63
CA HIS A 30 -9.88 2.77 17.34
C HIS A 30 -10.11 2.95 15.83
N GLU A 31 -9.20 3.60 15.11
CA GLU A 31 -9.28 3.74 13.65
C GLU A 31 -9.36 2.38 12.95
N THR A 32 -8.52 1.41 13.34
CA THR A 32 -8.52 0.07 12.74
C THR A 32 -9.85 -0.65 12.94
N ILE A 33 -10.51 -0.46 14.09
CA ILE A 33 -11.77 -1.16 14.42
C ILE A 33 -12.99 -0.43 13.87
N LYS A 34 -13.03 0.91 13.93
CA LYS A 34 -14.22 1.71 13.61
C LYS A 34 -14.18 2.35 12.22
N HIS A 35 -13.00 2.44 11.62
CA HIS A 35 -12.77 3.09 10.32
C HIS A 35 -11.93 2.17 9.41
N LYS A 36 -12.20 0.85 9.45
CA LYS A 36 -11.44 -0.15 8.67
C LYS A 36 -11.46 0.14 7.17
N GLU A 37 -12.60 0.60 6.65
CA GLU A 37 -12.84 0.83 5.22
C GLU A 37 -12.74 2.31 4.84
N HIS A 38 -12.23 3.16 5.75
CA HIS A 38 -12.00 4.56 5.41
C HIS A 38 -10.90 4.66 4.36
N ASN A 39 -11.19 5.23 3.20
CA ASN A 39 -10.27 5.35 2.07
C ASN A 39 -10.33 6.74 1.41
N ILE A 40 -10.89 7.73 2.10
CA ILE A 40 -11.00 9.10 1.59
C ILE A 40 -9.61 9.75 1.69
N LEU A 41 -9.14 10.29 0.57
CA LEU A 41 -7.86 10.98 0.51
C LEU A 41 -7.88 12.28 1.32
N PRO A 42 -6.77 12.61 2.00
CA PRO A 42 -6.67 13.87 2.70
C PRO A 42 -6.53 15.02 1.69
N SER A 43 -6.99 16.21 2.08
CA SER A 43 -7.09 17.37 1.20
C SER A 43 -5.74 17.97 0.78
N HIS A 44 -4.65 17.60 1.44
CA HIS A 44 -3.30 18.10 1.13
C HIS A 44 -2.61 17.36 -0.01
N ILE A 45 -3.21 16.28 -0.53
CA ILE A 45 -2.63 15.56 -1.67
C ILE A 45 -2.69 16.43 -2.92
N LEU A 46 -1.53 16.61 -3.53
CA LEU A 46 -1.41 17.37 -4.77
C LEU A 46 -1.21 16.43 -5.97
N PRO A 47 -1.81 16.73 -7.12
CA PRO A 47 -1.55 15.98 -8.34
C PRO A 47 -0.09 16.15 -8.76
N LEU A 48 0.52 15.06 -9.23
CA LEU A 48 1.84 15.09 -9.85
C LEU A 48 1.73 14.94 -11.37
N PRO A 49 2.69 15.47 -12.13
CA PRO A 49 2.72 15.26 -13.57
C PRO A 49 3.00 13.80 -13.92
N ASN A 50 2.46 13.34 -15.05
CA ASN A 50 2.51 11.93 -15.45
C ASN A 50 3.94 11.38 -15.56
N TYR A 51 4.91 12.18 -15.98
CA TYR A 51 6.30 11.71 -16.10
C TYR A 51 6.91 11.30 -14.75
N GLU A 52 6.52 11.94 -13.64
CA GLU A 52 6.98 11.56 -12.30
C GLU A 52 6.33 10.26 -11.85
N LEU A 53 5.02 10.14 -12.08
CA LEU A 53 4.28 8.92 -11.78
C LEU A 53 4.84 7.73 -12.58
N ASP A 54 5.15 7.94 -13.86
CA ASP A 54 5.71 6.90 -14.73
C ASP A 54 7.14 6.50 -14.33
N HIS A 55 7.94 7.44 -13.82
CA HIS A 55 9.24 7.10 -13.23
C HIS A 55 9.08 6.19 -12.01
N VAL A 56 8.18 6.53 -11.09
CA VAL A 56 7.93 5.73 -9.88
C VAL A 56 7.36 4.35 -10.23
N LYS A 57 6.43 4.26 -11.20
CA LYS A 57 5.91 2.97 -11.70
C LYS A 57 7.05 2.08 -12.22
N LYS A 58 7.97 2.62 -13.02
CA LYS A 58 9.14 1.86 -13.51
C LYS A 58 10.03 1.36 -12.38
N VAL A 59 10.24 2.16 -11.34
CA VAL A 59 11.00 1.75 -10.15
C VAL A 59 10.28 0.62 -9.40
N ILE A 60 8.96 0.70 -9.25
CA ILE A 60 8.13 -0.37 -8.66
C ILE A 60 8.30 -1.67 -9.45
N VAL A 61 8.12 -1.62 -10.77
CA VAL A 61 8.27 -2.79 -11.66
C VAL A 61 9.67 -3.38 -11.53
N TRP A 62 10.71 -2.55 -11.53
CA TRP A 62 12.08 -3.00 -11.37
C TRP A 62 12.31 -3.72 -10.04
N GLU A 63 11.80 -3.20 -8.92
CA GLU A 63 11.90 -3.86 -7.63
C GLU A 63 11.13 -5.20 -7.60
N ILE A 64 9.95 -5.28 -8.23
CA ILE A 64 9.20 -6.53 -8.38
C ILE A 64 10.03 -7.56 -9.15
N GLN A 65 10.52 -7.21 -10.34
CA GLN A 65 11.29 -8.11 -11.21
C GLN A 65 12.62 -8.54 -10.58
N LYS A 66 13.24 -7.70 -9.76
CA LYS A 66 14.43 -8.04 -8.99
C LYS A 66 14.18 -9.16 -7.97
N ARG A 67 12.94 -9.30 -7.48
CA ARG A 67 12.52 -10.39 -6.57
C ARG A 67 12.13 -11.67 -7.29
N LEU A 68 11.77 -11.59 -8.56
CA LEU A 68 11.67 -12.76 -9.42
C LEU A 68 13.10 -13.30 -9.60
N LYS A 69 13.38 -14.42 -8.93
CA LYS A 69 14.66 -15.13 -8.94
C LYS A 69 14.44 -16.53 -9.48
N LYS A 70 15.38 -17.01 -10.29
CA LYS A 70 15.36 -18.31 -10.97
C LYS A 70 15.33 -19.54 -10.03
N HIS A 71 15.62 -19.38 -8.75
CA HIS A 71 15.85 -20.50 -7.84
C HIS A 71 14.55 -20.94 -7.14
N HIS A 72 14.13 -22.20 -7.25
CA HIS A 72 12.86 -22.69 -6.66
C HIS A 72 12.69 -22.39 -5.15
N ARG A 73 13.79 -22.33 -4.36
CA ARG A 73 13.73 -21.91 -2.94
C ARG A 73 13.32 -20.45 -2.71
N THR A 74 13.26 -19.63 -3.75
CA THR A 74 12.79 -18.24 -3.69
C THR A 74 11.32 -18.10 -4.03
N VAL A 75 10.62 -19.21 -4.26
CA VAL A 75 9.16 -19.23 -4.38
C VAL A 75 8.54 -18.93 -3.02
N GLY A 76 7.56 -18.04 -2.99
CA GLY A 76 6.83 -17.64 -1.79
C GLY A 76 6.55 -16.15 -1.76
N ASN A 77 5.86 -15.70 -0.71
CA ASN A 77 5.49 -14.30 -0.53
C ASN A 77 6.74 -13.41 -0.54
N GLN A 78 6.70 -12.38 -1.37
CA GLN A 78 7.75 -11.37 -1.48
C GLN A 78 7.24 -10.04 -0.96
N VAL A 79 8.10 -9.32 -0.24
CA VAL A 79 7.85 -7.95 0.22
C VAL A 79 9.03 -7.09 -0.21
N PHE A 80 8.74 -5.90 -0.72
CA PHE A 80 9.74 -4.88 -1.02
C PHE A 80 9.23 -3.53 -0.55
N SER A 81 10.16 -2.60 -0.38
CA SER A 81 9.91 -1.22 0.03
C SER A 81 10.66 -0.32 -0.93
N LEU A 82 10.14 0.88 -1.16
CA LEU A 82 10.77 1.90 -1.98
C LEU A 82 10.43 3.26 -1.39
N HIS A 83 11.35 4.21 -1.52
CA HIS A 83 11.07 5.58 -1.14
C HIS A 83 10.31 6.30 -2.25
N CYS A 84 9.13 6.81 -1.95
CA CYS A 84 8.37 7.69 -2.82
C CYS A 84 7.63 8.76 -2.01
N SER A 85 7.19 9.83 -2.66
CA SER A 85 6.35 10.82 -2.00
C SER A 85 4.93 10.30 -1.80
N GLU A 86 4.24 10.79 -0.77
CA GLU A 86 2.82 10.50 -0.53
C GLU A 86 1.95 10.79 -1.78
N ASN A 87 2.21 11.94 -2.42
CA ASN A 87 1.53 12.34 -3.65
C ASN A 87 1.77 11.36 -4.81
N ALA A 88 2.98 10.77 -4.92
CA ALA A 88 3.26 9.78 -5.96
C ALA A 88 2.52 8.46 -5.70
N PHE A 89 2.54 7.97 -4.46
CA PHE A 89 1.78 6.78 -4.08
C PHE A 89 0.29 6.98 -4.38
N VAL A 90 -0.29 8.08 -3.92
CA VAL A 90 -1.71 8.38 -4.14
C VAL A 90 -2.01 8.62 -5.62
N GLY A 91 -1.12 9.26 -6.36
CA GLY A 91 -1.28 9.46 -7.82
C GLY A 91 -1.33 8.15 -8.60
N ILE A 92 -0.60 7.12 -8.15
CA ILE A 92 -0.57 5.80 -8.81
C ILE A 92 -1.73 4.92 -8.35
N PHE A 93 -1.96 4.86 -7.03
CA PHE A 93 -2.84 3.86 -6.41
C PHE A 93 -4.13 4.42 -5.81
N GLY A 94 -4.33 5.73 -5.79
CA GLY A 94 -5.41 6.40 -5.04
C GLY A 94 -6.81 5.90 -5.36
N LYS A 95 -7.10 5.57 -6.63
CA LYS A 95 -8.40 5.01 -7.05
C LYS A 95 -8.64 3.56 -6.59
N TYR A 96 -7.61 2.89 -6.05
CA TYR A 96 -7.64 1.50 -5.61
C TYR A 96 -7.45 1.35 -4.09
N LEU A 97 -7.54 2.46 -3.34
CA LEU A 97 -7.39 2.42 -1.89
C LEU A 97 -8.49 1.59 -1.25
N THR A 98 -8.07 0.58 -0.50
CA THR A 98 -8.92 -0.18 0.40
C THR A 98 -8.94 0.43 1.80
N ARG A 99 -7.86 1.16 2.17
CA ARG A 99 -7.77 1.84 3.46
C ARG A 99 -6.79 3.02 3.45
N TYR A 100 -7.10 4.03 4.25
CA TYR A 100 -6.26 5.14 4.66
C TYR A 100 -6.42 5.32 6.19
N SER A 101 -5.30 5.48 6.91
CA SER A 101 -5.29 5.70 8.37
C SER A 101 -4.68 7.06 8.67
N PRO A 102 -5.46 8.09 9.04
CA PRO A 102 -4.91 9.40 9.41
C PRO A 102 -3.97 9.33 10.62
N CYS A 103 -4.33 8.61 11.68
CA CYS A 103 -3.44 8.45 12.85
C CYS A 103 -2.21 7.59 12.53
N GLY A 104 -2.39 6.57 11.69
CA GLY A 104 -1.32 5.67 11.27
C GLY A 104 -0.39 6.27 10.23
N ASN A 105 -0.84 7.32 9.53
CA ASN A 105 -0.20 7.93 8.37
C ASN A 105 0.19 6.91 7.30
N PHE A 106 -0.73 6.02 6.94
CA PHE A 106 -0.48 5.03 5.89
C PHE A 106 -1.70 4.78 5.01
N TYR A 107 -1.40 4.34 3.80
CA TYR A 107 -2.36 3.94 2.78
C TYR A 107 -2.23 2.45 2.52
N GLN A 108 -3.31 1.84 2.06
CA GLN A 108 -3.34 0.42 1.73
C GLN A 108 -4.21 0.20 0.51
N CYS A 109 -3.67 -0.59 -0.42
CA CYS A 109 -4.41 -1.19 -1.52
C CYS A 109 -4.25 -2.71 -1.43
N HIS A 110 -5.26 -3.44 -1.88
CA HIS A 110 -5.20 -4.90 -1.96
C HIS A 110 -5.59 -5.34 -3.36
N PHE A 111 -4.77 -6.22 -3.94
CA PHE A 111 -4.91 -6.74 -5.30
C PHE A 111 -4.85 -8.27 -5.22
N SER A 112 -5.99 -8.93 -5.44
CA SER A 112 -6.13 -10.39 -5.43
C SER A 112 -6.97 -10.88 -6.63
N GLY A 113 -6.76 -12.14 -7.01
CA GLY A 113 -7.43 -12.76 -8.15
C GLY A 113 -6.94 -12.34 -9.54
N ASP A 114 -7.43 -13.03 -10.56
CA ASP A 114 -6.94 -12.90 -11.94
C ASP A 114 -7.14 -11.49 -12.52
N ASN A 115 -8.25 -10.84 -12.19
CA ASN A 115 -8.52 -9.48 -12.65
C ASN A 115 -7.50 -8.44 -12.12
N SER A 116 -6.91 -8.71 -10.96
CA SER A 116 -5.93 -7.81 -10.36
C SER A 116 -4.62 -7.73 -11.15
N TYR A 117 -4.25 -8.78 -11.88
CA TYR A 117 -3.08 -8.73 -12.74
C TYR A 117 -3.27 -7.70 -13.85
N ASN A 118 -4.45 -7.72 -14.50
CA ASN A 118 -4.82 -6.74 -15.53
C ASN A 118 -4.91 -5.32 -14.97
N ILE A 119 -5.44 -5.16 -13.75
CA ILE A 119 -5.46 -3.86 -13.08
C ILE A 119 -4.03 -3.33 -12.89
N LEU A 120 -3.11 -4.15 -12.38
CA LEU A 120 -1.71 -3.76 -12.19
C LEU A 120 -0.98 -3.49 -13.51
N THR A 121 -1.25 -4.28 -14.55
CA THR A 121 -0.77 -4.01 -15.92
C THR A 121 -1.17 -2.61 -16.38
N ASN A 122 -2.43 -2.22 -16.16
CA ASN A 122 -2.92 -0.89 -16.51
C ASN A 122 -2.35 0.22 -15.62
N ILE A 123 -2.13 -0.04 -14.32
CA ILE A 123 -1.51 0.91 -13.40
C ILE A 123 -0.06 1.20 -13.83
N PHE A 124 0.72 0.14 -14.08
CA PHE A 124 2.13 0.26 -14.43
C PHE A 124 2.35 0.64 -15.90
N ASN A 125 1.33 0.47 -16.74
CA ASN A 125 1.43 0.60 -18.19
C ASN A 125 2.55 -0.30 -18.75
N ASP A 126 2.60 -1.53 -18.25
CA ASP A 126 3.61 -2.53 -18.58
C ASP A 126 2.97 -3.91 -18.48
N ALA A 127 2.89 -4.64 -19.60
CA ALA A 127 2.32 -5.99 -19.63
C ALA A 127 3.25 -7.07 -19.05
N MET A 128 4.55 -6.77 -18.95
CA MET A 128 5.60 -7.68 -18.47
C MET A 128 6.02 -7.35 -17.03
N TRP A 129 5.28 -6.50 -16.32
CA TRP A 129 5.61 -6.01 -14.98
C TRP A 129 5.89 -7.14 -13.99
N GLY A 130 5.13 -8.24 -14.14
CA GLY A 130 5.15 -9.38 -13.25
C GLY A 130 6.00 -10.53 -13.78
N GLU A 131 6.83 -10.35 -14.80
CA GLU A 131 7.59 -11.43 -15.44
C GLU A 131 9.08 -11.13 -15.53
N ARG A 132 9.90 -12.20 -15.46
CA ARG A 132 11.33 -12.13 -15.70
C ARG A 132 11.81 -13.36 -16.47
N ASP A 133 12.20 -13.12 -17.72
CA ASP A 133 12.82 -14.10 -18.61
C ASP A 133 14.34 -14.14 -18.41
N TYR A 134 14.89 -15.34 -18.23
CA TYR A 134 16.33 -15.59 -18.09
C TYR A 134 16.95 -16.19 -19.36
N GLY A 135 16.17 -16.33 -20.43
CA GLY A 135 16.51 -17.10 -21.61
C GLY A 135 16.42 -18.62 -21.36
N ASN A 136 16.65 -19.40 -22.43
CA ASN A 136 16.68 -20.87 -22.38
C ASN A 136 15.39 -21.51 -21.82
N GLY A 137 14.24 -20.86 -22.04
CA GLY A 137 12.93 -21.33 -21.58
C GLY A 137 12.70 -21.19 -20.07
N GLN A 138 13.51 -20.37 -19.37
CA GLN A 138 13.39 -20.17 -17.93
C GLN A 138 12.74 -18.83 -17.61
N LEU A 139 11.57 -18.89 -16.97
CA LEU A 139 10.76 -17.75 -16.59
C LEU A 139 10.46 -17.78 -15.09
N SER A 140 10.36 -16.61 -14.47
CA SER A 140 9.74 -16.43 -13.16
C SER A 140 8.67 -15.36 -13.26
N TRP A 141 7.55 -15.54 -12.56
CA TRP A 141 6.41 -14.63 -12.65
C TRP A 141 5.73 -14.41 -11.31
N VAL A 142 5.02 -13.28 -11.21
CA VAL A 142 4.14 -12.93 -10.11
C VAL A 142 2.85 -13.73 -10.24
N LYS A 143 2.42 -14.34 -9.16
CA LYS A 143 1.10 -14.96 -9.03
C LYS A 143 0.30 -14.21 -7.97
N LEU A 144 -0.80 -13.60 -8.38
CA LEU A 144 -1.79 -13.01 -7.48
C LEU A 144 -2.82 -14.09 -7.18
N VAL A 145 -2.97 -14.48 -5.91
CA VAL A 145 -3.89 -15.55 -5.50
C VAL A 145 -5.13 -14.94 -4.86
N ASP A 146 -6.28 -15.60 -5.04
CA ASP A 146 -7.49 -15.27 -4.28
C ASP A 146 -7.32 -15.61 -2.80
N GLU A 147 -7.82 -14.74 -1.92
CA GLU A 147 -7.72 -14.89 -0.46
C GLU A 147 -8.33 -16.21 0.06
N MET A 148 -9.17 -16.89 -0.72
CA MET A 148 -9.79 -18.17 -0.33
C MET A 148 -8.80 -19.34 -0.21
N ASN A 149 -7.54 -19.19 -0.67
CA ASN A 149 -6.55 -20.27 -0.63
C ASN A 149 -5.26 -19.92 0.12
N CYS A 150 -5.23 -18.85 0.90
CA CYS A 150 -4.03 -18.45 1.62
C CYS A 150 -4.36 -17.79 2.96
N ASN A 151 -4.08 -18.49 4.08
CA ASN A 151 -4.00 -17.91 5.43
C ASN A 151 -2.82 -16.92 5.62
N SER A 152 -2.29 -16.35 4.53
CA SER A 152 -1.22 -15.37 4.58
C SER A 152 -1.57 -14.18 3.69
N ARG A 153 -2.03 -13.11 4.36
CA ARG A 153 -2.11 -11.73 3.89
C ARG A 153 -0.96 -11.38 2.94
N THR A 154 -1.30 -11.07 1.69
CA THR A 154 -0.42 -10.29 0.82
C THR A 154 -0.72 -8.83 1.11
N GLU A 155 0.14 -8.20 1.91
CA GLU A 155 0.10 -6.77 2.20
C GLU A 155 1.30 -6.12 1.48
N LEU A 156 1.00 -5.30 0.47
CA LEU A 156 1.97 -4.36 -0.09
C LEU A 156 2.11 -3.21 0.90
N TYR A 157 3.17 -3.24 1.69
CA TYR A 157 3.58 -2.14 2.56
C TYR A 157 4.55 -1.23 1.80
N ILE A 158 4.10 -0.03 1.46
CA ILE A 158 4.98 1.06 1.05
C ILE A 158 5.11 1.98 2.27
N GLU A 159 6.28 1.94 2.92
CA GLU A 159 6.69 2.87 3.99
C GLU A 159 7.36 4.12 3.41
#